data_AF-A0A4C2EU88-F1
#
_entry.id   AF-A0A4C2EU88-F1
#
_cell.length_a   1.000
_cell.length_b   1.000
_cell.length_c   1.000
_cell.angle_alpha   90.00
_cell.angle_beta   90.00
_cell.angle_gamma   90.00
#
_symmetry.space_group_name_H-M   'P 1'
#
loop_
_entity.id
_entity.type
_entity.pdbx_description
1 polymer ?
#
loop_
_entity_poly.entity_id
_entity_poly.type
_entity_poly.pdbx_seq_one_letter_code
_entity_poly.pdbx_strand_id
1 'polypeptide(L)'
;MTAEPTTVAKHRDVLTVLSTPATKPELVETLDISRSTVDRAIDELVDHALVERRGSEYVATYAGRHGVAAYERYLDRVSALEAAQPVLGELLPDVDIDPAVLEGAQIVESTPEAPEAPIEANIDYLLDPTTFRGTGPTVLP
;
A
#
# COMPACT_ATOMS: atom_id res chain seq x y z
N MET A 1 2.87 14.91 14.50
CA MET A 1 1.58 15.39 13.95
C MET A 1 0.74 14.15 13.69
N THR A 2 -0.13 13.79 14.63
CA THR A 2 -0.96 12.60 14.49
C THR A 2 -2.04 12.95 13.49
N ALA A 3 -1.91 12.48 12.24
CA ALA A 3 -2.98 12.61 11.27
C ALA A 3 -4.15 11.79 11.81
N GLU A 4 -5.30 12.45 12.05
CA GLU A 4 -6.55 11.75 12.29
C GLU A 4 -6.76 10.75 11.14
N PRO A 5 -7.01 9.46 11.43
CA PRO A 5 -7.20 8.47 10.39
C PRO A 5 -8.44 8.87 9.57
N THR A 6 -8.25 9.02 8.26
CA THR A 6 -9.36 9.32 7.34
C THR A 6 -10.46 8.25 7.47
N THR A 7 -11.71 8.59 7.17
CA THR A 7 -12.83 7.63 7.20
C THR A 7 -12.53 6.36 6.40
N VAL A 8 -11.78 6.50 5.29
CA VAL A 8 -11.26 5.39 4.49
C VAL A 8 -10.33 4.49 5.29
N ALA A 9 -9.33 5.06 5.97
CA ALA A 9 -8.38 4.30 6.78
C ALA A 9 -9.08 3.57 7.93
N LYS A 10 -10.01 4.24 8.61
CA LYS A 10 -10.76 3.70 9.75
C LYS A 10 -11.64 2.50 9.36
N HIS A 11 -12.28 2.57 8.19
CA HIS A 11 -13.25 1.55 7.74
C HIS A 11 -12.79 0.80 6.49
N ARG A 12 -11.47 0.65 6.32
CA ARG A 12 -10.87 0.02 5.14
C ARG A 12 -11.47 -1.35 4.87
N ASP A 13 -11.52 -2.21 5.89
CA ASP A 13 -11.94 -3.60 5.70
C ASP A 13 -13.44 -3.69 5.31
N VAL A 14 -14.28 -2.80 5.85
CA VAL A 14 -15.68 -2.69 5.43
C VAL A 14 -15.79 -2.23 3.98
N LEU A 15 -15.03 -1.21 3.58
CA LEU A 15 -14.99 -0.75 2.18
C LEU A 15 -14.47 -1.83 1.22
N THR A 16 -13.47 -2.63 1.65
CA THR A 16 -12.92 -3.72 0.86
C THR A 16 -13.98 -4.77 0.58
N VAL A 17 -14.72 -5.24 1.59
CA VAL A 17 -15.84 -6.18 1.39
C VAL A 17 -16.93 -5.58 0.50
N LEU A 18 -17.23 -4.29 0.69
CA LEU A 18 -18.22 -3.56 -0.11
C LEU A 18 -17.75 -3.21 -1.53
N SER A 19 -16.57 -3.66 -1.97
CA SER A 19 -16.21 -3.67 -3.40
C SER A 19 -17.21 -4.46 -4.23
N THR A 20 -17.89 -5.43 -3.60
CA THR A 20 -19.08 -6.12 -4.07
C THR A 20 -20.28 -5.79 -3.18
N PRO A 21 -21.53 -5.77 -3.70
CA PRO A 21 -22.70 -5.55 -2.86
C PRO A 21 -22.80 -6.56 -1.70
N ALA A 22 -23.11 -6.07 -0.51
CA ALA A 22 -23.35 -6.91 0.68
C ALA A 22 -24.32 -6.24 1.66
N THR A 23 -24.99 -7.05 2.47
CA THR A 23 -25.87 -6.63 3.56
C THR A 23 -25.10 -6.47 4.87
N LYS A 24 -25.67 -5.75 5.85
CA LYS A 24 -25.07 -5.59 7.18
C LYS A 24 -24.82 -6.93 7.90
N PRO A 25 -25.74 -7.93 7.87
CA PRO A 25 -25.47 -9.26 8.41
C PRO A 25 -24.28 -9.97 7.73
N GLU A 26 -24.18 -9.91 6.40
CA GLU A 26 -23.04 -10.51 5.68
C GLU A 26 -21.71 -9.85 6.06
N LEU A 27 -21.71 -8.53 6.34
CA LEU A 27 -20.52 -7.83 6.85
C LEU A 27 -20.14 -8.30 8.26
N VAL A 28 -21.12 -8.54 9.14
CA VAL A 28 -20.87 -9.11 10.49
C VAL A 28 -20.22 -10.49 10.36
N GLU A 29 -20.75 -11.34 9.49
CA GLU A 29 -20.25 -12.69 9.27
C GLU A 29 -18.87 -12.70 8.60
N THR A 30 -18.66 -11.86 7.58
CA THR A 30 -17.40 -11.83 6.80
C THR A 30 -16.24 -11.25 7.61
N LEU A 31 -16.50 -10.22 8.42
CA LEU A 31 -15.46 -9.51 9.16
C LEU A 31 -15.32 -9.99 10.62
N ASP A 32 -16.23 -10.85 11.09
CA ASP A 32 -16.31 -11.30 12.49
C ASP A 32 -16.31 -10.14 13.51
N ILE A 33 -17.05 -9.08 13.18
CA ILE A 33 -17.19 -7.89 14.03
C ILE A 33 -18.63 -7.68 14.50
N SER A 34 -18.80 -6.98 15.62
CA SER A 34 -20.13 -6.76 16.19
C SER A 34 -21.07 -6.03 15.22
N ARG A 35 -22.37 -6.33 15.30
CA ARG A 35 -23.41 -5.60 14.57
C ARG A 35 -23.33 -4.07 14.82
N SER A 36 -23.06 -3.66 16.06
CA SER A 36 -22.92 -2.24 16.39
C SER A 36 -21.72 -1.58 15.70
N THR A 37 -20.67 -2.34 15.42
CA THR A 37 -19.49 -1.88 14.68
C THR A 37 -19.84 -1.71 13.19
N VAL A 38 -20.50 -2.69 12.59
CA VAL A 38 -20.98 -2.60 11.20
C VAL A 38 -21.95 -1.43 11.03
N ASP A 39 -22.90 -1.28 11.95
CA ASP A 39 -23.88 -0.18 11.88
C ASP A 39 -23.18 1.18 11.87
N ARG A 40 -22.26 1.43 12.81
CA ARG A 40 -21.48 2.68 12.87
C ARG A 40 -20.61 2.90 11.63
N ALA A 41 -19.95 1.84 11.14
CA ALA A 41 -19.12 1.94 9.95
C ALA A 41 -19.93 2.31 8.71
N ILE A 42 -21.08 1.66 8.50
CA ILE A 42 -21.96 1.97 7.38
C ILE A 42 -22.51 3.38 7.48
N ASP A 43 -22.95 3.81 8.66
CA ASP A 43 -23.52 5.13 8.85
C ASP A 43 -22.47 6.22 8.52
N GLU A 44 -21.25 6.10 9.06
CA GLU A 44 -20.14 7.01 8.73
C GLU A 44 -19.78 6.96 7.23
N LEU A 45 -19.67 5.78 6.63
CA LEU A 45 -19.31 5.64 5.21
C LEU A 45 -20.38 6.23 4.27
N VAL A 46 -21.66 6.11 4.62
CA VAL A 46 -22.76 6.72 3.87
C VAL A 46 -22.75 8.24 4.04
N ASP A 47 -22.56 8.73 5.26
CA ASP A 47 -22.47 10.18 5.56
C ASP A 47 -21.32 10.85 4.76
N HIS A 48 -20.24 10.11 4.52
CA HIS A 48 -19.11 10.55 3.70
C HIS A 48 -19.23 10.23 2.20
N ALA A 49 -20.37 9.69 1.74
CA ALA A 49 -20.61 9.28 0.34
C ALA A 49 -19.58 8.27 -0.22
N LEU A 50 -18.95 7.48 0.65
CA LEU A 50 -18.00 6.41 0.28
C LEU A 50 -18.73 5.09 0.03
N VAL A 51 -19.92 4.93 0.60
CA VAL A 51 -20.84 3.80 0.38
C VAL A 51 -22.21 4.34 0.03
N GLU A 52 -22.92 3.62 -0.83
CA GLU A 52 -24.33 3.87 -1.12
C GLU A 52 -25.18 2.64 -0.81
N ARG A 53 -26.44 2.88 -0.46
CA ARG A 53 -27.42 1.83 -0.20
C ARG A 53 -28.19 1.49 -1.49
N ARG A 54 -28.26 0.20 -1.82
CA ARG A 54 -29.05 -0.34 -2.93
C ARG A 54 -30.03 -1.39 -2.40
N GLY A 55 -31.24 -0.95 -2.09
CA GLY A 55 -32.26 -1.81 -1.46
C GLY A 55 -31.86 -2.25 -0.05
N SER A 56 -31.65 -3.56 0.16
CA SER A 56 -31.14 -4.12 1.41
C SER A 56 -29.61 -4.18 1.49
N GLU A 57 -28.93 -3.98 0.37
CA GLU A 57 -27.47 -4.08 0.25
C GLU A 57 -26.81 -2.70 0.30
N TYR A 58 -25.53 -2.72 0.56
CA TYR A 58 -24.61 -1.59 0.51
C TYR A 58 -23.52 -1.91 -0.49
N VAL A 59 -22.97 -0.88 -1.14
CA VAL A 59 -21.86 -1.03 -2.08
C VAL A 59 -20.99 0.22 -2.05
N ALA A 60 -19.68 0.04 -2.17
CA ALA A 60 -18.75 1.15 -2.26
C ALA A 60 -19.05 2.01 -3.50
N THR A 61 -18.99 3.33 -3.35
CA THR A 61 -19.04 4.26 -4.48
C THR A 61 -17.72 4.23 -5.24
N TYR A 62 -17.61 4.99 -6.34
CA TYR A 62 -16.32 5.21 -7.01
C TYR A 62 -15.28 5.77 -6.04
N ALA A 63 -15.67 6.78 -5.25
CA ALA A 63 -14.80 7.39 -4.25
C ALA A 63 -14.40 6.40 -3.15
N GLY A 64 -15.33 5.58 -2.65
CA GLY A 64 -15.02 4.54 -1.66
C GLY A 64 -13.97 3.53 -2.15
N ARG A 65 -14.17 2.99 -3.37
CA ARG A 65 -13.22 2.04 -3.97
C ARG A 65 -11.84 2.64 -4.19
N HIS A 66 -11.78 3.82 -4.82
CA HIS A 66 -10.50 4.46 -5.10
C HIS A 66 -9.83 5.02 -3.84
N GLY A 67 -10.60 5.35 -2.80
CA GLY A 67 -10.09 5.71 -1.49
C GLY A 67 -9.27 4.58 -0.88
N VAL A 68 -9.81 3.36 -0.82
CA VAL A 68 -9.08 2.19 -0.31
C VAL A 68 -7.78 1.97 -1.07
N ALA A 69 -7.85 1.94 -2.41
CA ALA A 69 -6.67 1.73 -3.24
C ALA A 69 -5.62 2.87 -3.11
N ALA A 70 -6.04 4.09 -2.81
CA ALA A 70 -5.11 5.19 -2.53
C ALA A 70 -4.46 5.04 -1.16
N TYR A 71 -5.23 4.59 -0.16
CA TYR A 71 -4.71 4.35 1.19
C TYR A 71 -3.73 3.17 1.24
N GLU A 72 -4.01 2.08 0.52
CA GLU A 72 -3.10 0.94 0.40
C GLU A 72 -1.77 1.34 -0.24
N ARG A 73 -1.81 2.08 -1.37
CA ARG A 73 -0.59 2.63 -1.99
C ARG A 73 0.21 3.55 -1.05
N TYR A 74 -0.47 4.31 -0.21
CA TYR A 74 0.20 5.12 0.81
C TYR A 74 0.94 4.23 1.83
N LEU A 75 0.30 3.18 2.33
CA LEU A 75 0.93 2.24 3.26
C LEU A 75 2.13 1.54 2.61
N ASP A 76 1.97 1.05 1.37
CA ASP A 76 3.04 0.40 0.62
C ASP A 76 4.25 1.33 0.45
N ARG A 77 4.00 2.61 0.13
CA ARG A 77 5.07 3.61 -0.04
C ARG A 77 5.79 3.93 1.27
N VAL A 78 5.07 4.04 2.38
CA VAL A 78 5.69 4.25 3.70
C VAL A 78 6.50 3.02 4.10
N SER A 79 5.96 1.81 3.92
CA SER A 79 6.68 0.57 4.22
C SER A 79 7.92 0.37 3.35
N ALA A 80 7.86 0.74 2.06
CA ALA A 80 9.02 0.74 1.18
C ALA A 80 10.10 1.73 1.64
N LEU A 81 9.71 2.93 2.09
CA LEU A 81 10.63 3.92 2.66
C LEU A 81 11.27 3.43 3.96
N GLU A 82 10.51 2.80 4.84
CA GLU A 82 11.02 2.20 6.08
C GLU A 82 11.99 1.06 5.79
N ALA A 83 11.66 0.18 4.85
CA ALA A 83 12.53 -0.90 4.41
C ALA A 83 13.82 -0.38 3.75
N ALA A 84 13.74 0.72 3.01
CA ALA A 84 14.90 1.33 2.34
C ALA A 84 15.73 2.23 3.26
N GLN A 85 15.28 2.48 4.49
CA GLN A 85 15.93 3.41 5.42
C GLN A 85 17.41 3.14 5.65
N PRO A 86 17.90 1.88 5.76
CA PRO A 86 19.33 1.61 5.94
C PRO A 86 20.18 2.13 4.77
N VAL A 87 19.67 2.03 3.54
CA VAL A 87 20.36 2.48 2.32
C VAL A 87 20.16 3.98 2.08
N LEU A 88 18.93 4.48 2.21
CA LEU A 88 18.61 5.89 1.98
C LEU A 88 19.21 6.81 3.05
N GLY A 89 19.41 6.30 4.27
CA GLY A 89 20.05 7.04 5.36
C GLY A 89 21.51 7.38 5.11
N GLU A 90 22.17 6.72 4.15
CA GLU A 90 23.55 7.03 3.75
C GLU A 90 23.63 8.12 2.67
N LEU A 91 22.51 8.47 2.05
CA LEU A 91 22.48 9.49 1.00
C LEU A 91 22.68 10.90 1.58
N LEU A 92 23.28 11.77 0.76
CA LEU A 92 23.38 13.18 1.10
C LEU A 92 21.97 13.81 1.18
N PRO A 93 21.72 14.76 2.11
CA PRO A 93 20.39 15.35 2.29
C PRO A 93 19.81 16.08 1.06
N ASP A 94 20.68 16.47 0.13
CA ASP A 94 20.40 17.20 -1.11
C ASP A 94 20.40 16.31 -2.35
N VAL A 95 20.37 14.98 -2.18
CA VAL A 95 20.25 14.05 -3.31
C VAL A 95 18.93 14.28 -4.05
N ASP A 96 19.01 14.51 -5.35
CA ASP A 96 17.85 14.71 -6.22
C ASP A 96 17.36 13.36 -6.77
N ILE A 97 16.80 12.55 -5.89
CA ILE A 97 16.15 11.28 -6.24
C ILE A 97 14.69 11.40 -5.86
N ASP A 98 13.80 11.33 -6.85
CA ASP A 98 12.37 11.25 -6.58
C ASP A 98 12.08 9.94 -5.82
N PRO A 99 11.51 9.98 -4.60
CA PRO A 99 11.17 8.77 -3.85
C PRO A 99 10.16 7.87 -4.58
N ALA A 100 9.51 8.33 -5.65
CA ALA A 100 8.74 7.49 -6.55
C ALA A 100 9.55 6.31 -7.14
N VAL A 101 10.88 6.39 -7.17
CA VAL A 101 11.76 5.27 -7.57
C VAL A 101 11.57 4.02 -6.69
N LEU A 102 11.04 4.19 -5.48
CA LEU A 102 10.81 3.09 -4.54
C LEU A 102 9.44 2.42 -4.73
N GLU A 103 8.56 2.96 -5.57
CA GLU A 103 7.25 2.37 -5.81
C GLU A 103 7.39 1.02 -6.53
N GLY A 104 7.05 -0.07 -5.81
CA GLY A 104 7.21 -1.44 -6.31
C GLY A 104 8.66 -1.92 -6.37
N ALA A 105 9.60 -1.20 -5.75
CA ALA A 105 11.00 -1.59 -5.73
C ALA A 105 11.23 -2.79 -4.80
N GLN A 106 12.09 -3.71 -5.22
CA GLN A 106 12.65 -4.74 -4.35
C GLN A 106 13.98 -4.24 -3.78
N ILE A 107 14.10 -4.26 -2.45
CA ILE A 107 15.33 -3.87 -1.75
C ILE A 107 16.08 -5.15 -1.41
N VAL A 108 17.33 -5.23 -1.83
CA VAL A 108 18.22 -6.37 -1.56
C VAL A 108 19.50 -5.83 -0.94
N GLU A 109 19.76 -6.23 0.30
CA GLU A 109 20.95 -5.82 1.06
C GLU A 109 21.93 -6.99 1.19
N SER A 110 23.22 -6.66 1.23
CA SER A 110 24.25 -7.64 1.59
C SER A 110 24.15 -7.96 3.08
N THR A 111 24.15 -9.24 3.43
CA THR A 111 24.33 -9.69 4.82
C THR A 111 25.68 -10.38 4.99
N PRO A 112 26.21 -10.54 6.22
CA PRO A 112 27.43 -11.32 6.44
C PRO A 112 27.35 -12.75 5.89
N GLU A 113 26.16 -13.35 5.89
CA GLU A 113 25.91 -14.71 5.40
C GLU A 113 25.67 -14.78 3.89
N ALA A 114 25.30 -13.66 3.25
CA ALA A 114 25.04 -13.56 1.81
C ALA A 114 25.53 -12.20 1.26
N PRO A 115 26.84 -11.95 1.24
CA PRO A 115 27.39 -10.66 0.82
C PRO A 115 27.13 -10.36 -0.67
N GLU A 116 27.03 -11.39 -1.50
CA GLU A 116 26.79 -11.32 -2.95
C GLU A 116 25.32 -11.14 -3.35
N ALA A 117 24.36 -11.25 -2.43
CA ALA A 117 22.93 -11.23 -2.75
C ALA A 117 22.47 -10.03 -3.61
N PRO A 118 22.95 -8.79 -3.40
CA PRO A 118 22.58 -7.66 -4.26
C PRO A 118 23.10 -7.77 -5.70
N ILE A 119 24.26 -8.41 -5.88
CA ILE A 119 24.86 -8.65 -7.20
C ILE A 119 24.11 -9.76 -7.92
N GLU A 120 23.80 -10.86 -7.23
CA GLU A 120 23.03 -11.97 -7.81
C GLU A 120 21.64 -11.53 -8.25
N ALA A 121 20.94 -10.74 -7.42
CA ALA A 121 19.64 -10.18 -7.77
C ALA A 121 19.74 -9.30 -9.04
N ASN A 122 20.78 -8.48 -9.16
CA ASN A 122 21.01 -7.69 -10.39
C ASN A 122 21.22 -8.57 -11.62
N ILE A 123 21.99 -9.65 -11.49
CA ILE A 123 22.26 -10.57 -12.60
C ILE A 123 20.95 -11.22 -13.08
N ASP A 124 20.09 -11.69 -12.17
CA ASP A 124 18.80 -12.28 -12.55
C ASP A 124 17.92 -11.31 -13.35
N TYR A 125 17.91 -10.03 -12.99
CA TYR A 125 17.20 -8.98 -13.75
C TYR A 125 17.82 -8.68 -15.13
N LEU A 126 19.10 -9.01 -15.34
CA LEU A 126 19.84 -8.79 -16.59
C LEU A 126 19.68 -9.93 -17.61
N LEU A 127 19.16 -11.09 -17.20
CA LEU A 127 19.14 -12.29 -18.05
C LEU A 127 18.05 -12.28 -19.14
N ASP A 128 17.00 -11.45 -19.01
CA ASP A 128 15.93 -11.37 -20.03
C ASP A 128 15.23 -9.98 -20.24
N PRO A 129 15.91 -8.82 -20.16
CA PRO A 129 15.26 -7.54 -20.46
C PRO A 129 15.44 -7.11 -21.92
N THR A 130 14.38 -6.56 -22.53
CA THR A 130 14.50 -5.81 -23.79
C THR A 130 15.21 -4.47 -23.60
N THR A 131 15.24 -3.93 -22.37
CA THR A 131 15.99 -2.71 -21.97
C THR A 131 16.23 -2.71 -20.46
N PHE A 132 17.47 -2.50 -20.03
CA PHE A 132 17.85 -2.33 -18.62
C PHE A 132 18.40 -0.91 -18.38
N ARG A 133 17.96 -0.25 -17.31
CA ARG A 133 18.51 1.03 -16.84
C ARG A 133 18.82 0.88 -15.35
N GLY A 134 20.08 1.08 -14.99
CA GLY A 134 20.54 0.99 -13.61
C GLY A 134 21.58 2.05 -13.29
N THR A 135 21.75 2.32 -11.99
CA THR A 135 22.83 3.14 -11.45
C THR A 135 23.67 2.27 -10.53
N GLY A 136 24.99 2.36 -10.60
CA GLY A 136 25.87 1.60 -9.72
C GLY A 136 27.16 2.38 -9.46
N PRO A 137 27.92 2.02 -8.42
CA PRO A 137 29.24 2.59 -8.23
C PRO A 137 30.08 2.33 -9.48
N THR A 138 30.71 3.37 -10.02
CA THR A 138 31.72 3.20 -11.04
C THR A 138 32.96 2.62 -10.36
N VAL A 139 33.05 1.31 -10.26
CA VAL A 139 34.34 0.62 -10.19
C VAL A 139 34.89 0.61 -11.61
N LEU A 140 35.51 1.72 -12.01
CA LEU A 140 36.44 1.73 -13.13
C LEU A 140 37.62 0.81 -12.73
N PRO A 141 37.99 -0.18 -13.56
CA PRO A 141 39.20 -0.97 -13.32
C PRO A 141 40.46 -0.10 -13.34
#